data_AF-A0A2D6F1A9-F1
#
_entry.id   AF-A0A2D6F1A9-F1
#
_cell.length_a   1.000
_cell.length_b   1.000
_cell.length_c   1.000
_cell.angle_alpha   90.00
_cell.angle_beta   90.00
_cell.angle_gamma   90.00
#
_symmetry.space_group_name_H-M   'P 1'
#
loop_
_entity.id
_entity.type
_entity.pdbx_description
1 polymer ?
#
loop_
_entity_poly.entity_id
_entity_poly.type
_entity_poly.pdbx_seq_one_letter_code
_entity_poly.pdbx_strand_id
1 'polypeptide(L)'
;MNDLNQADIGELDRINVSLGGLKPEQRLLIKNVLIGLRRGELSKLGDVEVKKLKDRDDIYRIRQGAVRVTCQVKNGQVHILALERLK
;
A
#
# COMPACT_ATOMS: atom_id res chain seq x y z
N MET A 1 -1.37 -29.49 -7.59
CA MET A 1 -1.99 -28.72 -8.69
C MET A 1 -3.06 -27.85 -8.05
N ASN A 2 -3.05 -26.55 -8.37
CA ASN A 2 -3.94 -25.48 -7.89
C ASN A 2 -3.85 -25.08 -6.41
N ASP A 3 -3.12 -24.00 -6.17
CA ASP A 3 -3.63 -22.81 -5.45
C ASP A 3 -2.78 -21.61 -5.88
N LEU A 4 -2.89 -21.26 -7.17
CA LEU A 4 -2.41 -19.97 -7.64
C LEU A 4 -3.39 -18.92 -7.13
N ASN A 5 -2.94 -18.18 -6.11
CA ASN A 5 -3.22 -16.75 -5.90
C ASN A 5 -4.55 -16.27 -6.48
N GLN A 6 -5.61 -16.55 -5.76
CA GLN A 6 -6.90 -15.89 -5.92
C GLN A 6 -6.86 -14.51 -5.26
N ALA A 7 -5.86 -13.69 -5.61
CA ALA A 7 -6.06 -12.25 -5.57
C ALA A 7 -7.02 -11.99 -6.74
N ASP A 8 -8.31 -11.84 -6.41
CA ASP A 8 -9.41 -11.78 -7.37
C ASP A 8 -9.04 -10.79 -8.49
N ILE A 9 -9.25 -11.18 -9.75
CA ILE A 9 -8.93 -10.33 -10.91
C ILE A 9 -9.58 -8.94 -10.77
N GLY A 10 -10.76 -8.87 -10.14
CA GLY A 10 -11.44 -7.61 -9.83
C GLY A 10 -10.80 -6.79 -8.69
N GLU A 11 -9.95 -7.37 -7.84
CA GLU A 11 -9.21 -6.68 -6.78
C GLU A 11 -7.92 -6.05 -7.36
N LEU A 12 -7.21 -6.78 -8.23
CA LEU A 12 -6.10 -6.27 -9.04
C LEU A 12 -6.54 -5.12 -9.95
N ASP A 13 -7.69 -5.24 -10.62
CA ASP A 13 -8.22 -4.17 -11.48
C ASP A 13 -8.61 -2.93 -10.67
N ARG A 14 -9.23 -3.08 -9.50
CA ARG A 14 -9.54 -1.95 -8.60
C ARG A 14 -8.28 -1.25 -8.12
N ILE A 15 -7.22 -2.01 -7.81
CA ILE A 15 -5.91 -1.45 -7.45
C ILE A 15 -5.31 -0.71 -8.66
N ASN A 16 -5.33 -1.31 -9.86
CA ASN A 16 -4.81 -0.70 -11.09
C ASN A 16 -5.54 0.59 -11.48
N VAL A 17 -6.87 0.62 -11.38
CA VAL A 17 -7.70 1.83 -11.60
C VAL A 17 -7.34 2.91 -10.59
N SER A 18 -7.19 2.52 -9.31
CA SER A 18 -6.87 3.47 -8.24
C SER A 18 -5.43 4.01 -8.35
N LEU A 19 -4.48 3.17 -8.78
CA LEU A 19 -3.11 3.57 -9.14
C LEU A 19 -3.09 4.47 -10.39
N GLY A 20 -4.00 4.23 -11.33
CA GLY A 20 -4.24 5.03 -12.54
C GLY A 20 -4.40 6.52 -12.22
N GLY A 21 -5.11 6.84 -11.14
CA GLY A 21 -5.34 8.20 -10.69
C GLY A 21 -4.15 8.86 -9.98
N LEU A 22 -3.06 8.15 -9.66
CA LEU A 22 -1.91 8.73 -8.98
C LEU A 22 -1.00 9.48 -9.94
N LYS A 23 -0.52 10.66 -9.51
CA LYS A 23 0.57 11.35 -10.21
C LYS A 23 1.86 10.50 -10.16
N PRO A 24 2.78 10.64 -11.13
CA PRO A 24 4.04 9.90 -11.15
C PRO A 24 4.84 10.02 -9.84
N GLU A 25 4.90 11.23 -9.27
CA GLU A 25 5.54 11.52 -7.98
C GLU A 25 4.93 10.72 -6.81
N GLN A 26 3.60 10.58 -6.78
CA GLN A 26 2.88 9.84 -5.75
C GLN A 26 3.11 8.34 -5.88
N ARG A 27 3.12 7.82 -7.12
CA ARG A 27 3.45 6.42 -7.40
C ARG A 27 4.85 6.07 -6.92
N LEU A 28 5.83 6.94 -7.20
CA LEU A 28 7.21 6.73 -6.79
C LEU A 28 7.36 6.74 -5.26
N LEU A 29 6.73 7.70 -4.57
CA LEU A 29 6.73 7.77 -3.10
C LEU A 29 6.08 6.53 -2.48
N ILE A 30 4.90 6.13 -2.94
CA ILE A 30 4.19 4.95 -2.43
C ILE A 30 5.04 3.69 -2.67
N LYS A 31 5.63 3.54 -3.86
CA LYS A 31 6.53 2.42 -4.16
C LYS A 31 7.71 2.36 -3.18
N ASN A 32 8.36 3.48 -2.90
CA ASN A 32 9.49 3.55 -1.98
C ASN A 32 9.08 3.17 -0.54
N VAL A 33 7.91 3.61 -0.09
CA VAL A 33 7.37 3.24 1.22
C VAL A 33 7.05 1.76 1.31
N LEU A 34 6.46 1.16 0.26
CA LEU A 34 6.19 -0.28 0.23
C LEU A 34 7.49 -1.10 0.26
N ILE A 35 8.55 -0.62 -0.41
CA ILE A 35 9.88 -1.24 -0.35
C ILE A 35 10.47 -1.12 1.06
N GLY A 36 10.36 0.03 1.72
CA GLY A 36 10.81 0.23 3.10
C GLY A 36 10.06 -0.68 4.08
N LEU A 37 8.73 -0.75 3.96
CA LEU A 37 7.88 -1.65 4.75
C LEU A 37 8.29 -3.11 4.62
N ARG A 38 8.61 -3.56 3.40
CA ARG A 38 9.13 -4.91 3.16
C ARG A 38 10.46 -5.18 3.90
N ARG A 39 11.30 -4.16 4.06
CA ARG A 39 12.61 -4.25 4.73
C ARG A 39 12.54 -4.01 6.25
N GLY A 40 11.36 -3.66 6.78
CA GLY A 40 11.23 -3.21 8.18
C GLY A 40 11.76 -1.79 8.41
N GLU A 41 12.06 -1.06 7.34
CA GLU A 41 12.61 0.30 7.37
C GLU A 41 11.46 1.30 7.19
N LEU A 42 10.87 1.73 8.31
CA LEU A 42 9.89 2.81 8.33
C LEU A 42 10.60 4.17 8.34
N SER A 43 11.19 4.52 7.20
CA SER A 43 11.76 5.85 7.02
C SER A 43 10.65 6.83 6.63
N LYS A 44 10.57 7.99 7.30
CA LYS A 44 9.76 9.11 6.79
C LYS A 44 10.27 9.49 5.41
N LEU A 45 9.43 9.34 4.38
CA LEU A 45 9.72 9.73 3.01
C LEU A 45 8.90 10.97 2.67
N GLY A 46 9.50 12.16 2.82
CA GLY A 46 8.83 13.44 2.57
C GLY A 46 7.55 13.61 3.40
N ASP A 47 6.48 14.07 2.76
CA ASP A 47 5.16 14.31 3.37
C ASP A 47 4.29 13.05 3.50
N VAL A 48 4.92 11.87 3.55
CA VAL A 48 4.21 10.59 3.70
C VAL A 48 4.09 10.22 5.16
N GLU A 49 2.85 10.08 5.64
CA GLU A 49 2.56 9.53 6.95
C GLU A 49 2.36 8.02 6.87
N VAL A 50 3.12 7.24 7.63
CA VAL A 50 2.91 5.80 7.79
C VAL A 50 2.51 5.52 9.23
N LYS A 51 1.35 4.88 9.43
CA LYS A 51 0.82 4.53 10.75
C LYS A 51 0.37 3.08 10.75
N LYS A 52 0.73 2.32 11.78
CA LYS A 52 0.09 1.01 12.02
C LYS A 52 -1.38 1.21 12.38
N LEU A 53 -2.24 0.28 11.97
CA LEU A 53 -3.61 0.26 12.49
C LEU A 53 -3.60 -0.15 13.96
N LYS A 54 -4.55 0.37 14.73
CA LYS A 54 -4.72 -0.01 16.13
C LYS A 54 -4.98 -1.52 16.21
N ASP A 55 -4.35 -2.18 17.18
CA ASP A 55 -4.49 -3.61 17.46
C ASP A 55 -4.04 -4.54 16.29
N ARG A 56 -3.22 -4.02 15.36
CA ARG A 56 -2.65 -4.77 14.24
C ARG A 56 -1.17 -4.44 14.05
N ASP A 57 -0.32 -5.46 14.12
CA ASP A 57 1.13 -5.32 13.91
C ASP A 57 1.56 -5.48 12.46
N ASP A 58 0.69 -6.08 11.66
CA ASP A 58 0.90 -6.43 10.26
C ASP A 58 0.23 -5.45 9.30
N ILE A 59 -0.71 -4.60 9.74
CA ILE A 59 -1.40 -3.65 8.86
C ILE A 59 -0.92 -2.23 9.06
N TYR A 60 -0.59 -1.60 7.94
CA TYR A 60 -0.09 -0.25 7.84
C TYR A 60 -1.03 0.59 6.96
N ARG A 61 -1.18 1.85 7.35
CA ARG A 61 -1.86 2.90 6.60
C ARG A 61 -0.85 3.95 6.21
N ILE A 62 -0.70 4.14 4.92
CA ILE A 62 0.15 5.15 4.29
C ILE A 62 -0.77 6.28 3.81
N ARG A 63 -0.49 7.52 4.20
CA ARG A 63 -1.20 8.71 3.72
C ARG A 63 -0.23 9.67 3.08
N GLN A 64 -0.56 10.12 1.87
CA GLN A 64 0.18 11.15 1.15
C GLN A 64 -0.84 12.12 0.56
N GLY A 65 -0.98 13.30 1.17
CA GLY A 65 -2.01 14.27 0.83
C GLY A 65 -3.43 13.66 0.79
N ALA A 66 -4.02 13.66 -0.41
CA ALA A 66 -5.34 13.12 -0.69
C ALA A 66 -5.36 11.62 -1.00
N VAL A 67 -4.24 10.90 -0.88
CA VAL A 67 -4.16 9.46 -1.16
C VAL A 67 -3.95 8.70 0.14
N ARG A 68 -4.68 7.61 0.30
CA ARG A 68 -4.55 6.66 1.41
C ARG A 68 -4.35 5.26 0.84
N VAL A 69 -3.32 4.57 1.30
CA VAL A 69 -3.06 3.17 0.97
C VAL A 69 -3.09 2.38 2.28
N THR A 70 -3.88 1.32 2.32
CA THR A 70 -3.85 0.34 3.42
C THR A 70 -3.17 -0.91 2.89
N CYS A 71 -2.14 -1.37 3.59
CA CYS A 71 -1.39 -2.55 3.19
C CYS A 71 -1.06 -3.44 4.38
N GLN A 72 -1.00 -4.75 4.14
CA GLN A 72 -0.59 -5.76 5.10
C GLN A 72 0.82 -6.24 4.78
N VAL A 73 1.67 -6.37 5.79
CA VAL A 73 2.99 -7.00 5.71
C VAL A 73 2.93 -8.35 6.40
N LYS A 74 3.06 -9.44 5.63
CA LYS A 74 3.06 -10.81 6.15
C LYS A 74 4.19 -11.60 5.50
N ASN A 75 5.02 -12.26 6.30
CA ASN A 75 6.14 -13.08 5.83
C ASN A 75 7.09 -12.32 4.85
N GLY A 76 7.32 -11.03 5.10
CA GLY A 76 8.15 -10.18 4.22
C GLY A 76 7.52 -9.84 2.87
N GLN A 77 6.24 -10.15 2.67
CA GLN A 77 5.45 -9.73 1.51
C GLN A 77 4.53 -8.58 1.91
N VAL A 78 4.31 -7.65 0.99
CA VAL A 78 3.42 -6.50 1.18
C VAL A 78 2.23 -6.67 0.26
N HIS A 79 1.03 -6.73 0.85
CA HIS A 79 -0.25 -6.84 0.15
C HIS A 79 -0.97 -5.51 0.27
N ILE A 80 -1.30 -4.86 -0.85
CA ILE A 80 -2.15 -3.67 -0.83
C ILE A 80 -3.58 -4.16 -0.62
N LEU A 81 -4.19 -3.76 0.49
CA LEU A 81 -5.57 -4.10 0.83
C LEU A 81 -6.56 -3.06 0.29
N ALA A 82 -6.15 -1.79 0.25
CA ALA A 82 -6.99 -0.72 -0.27
C ALA A 82 -6.14 0.45 -0.76
N LEU A 83 -6.65 1.14 -1.79
CA LEU A 83 -6.14 2.44 -2.24
C LEU A 83 -7.33 3.37 -2.43
N GLU A 84 -7.31 4.50 -1.74
CA GLU A 84 -8.42 5.44 -1.68
C GLU A 84 -7.93 6.86 -1.93
N ARG A 85 -8.78 7.66 -2.57
CA ARG A 85 -8.59 9.11 -2.68
C ARG A 85 -9.51 9.79 -1.68
N LEU A 86 -8.93 10.47 -0.70
CA LEU A 86 -9.62 11.36 0.22
C LEU A 86 -10.13 12.57 -0.60
N LYS A 87 -11.44 12.82 -0.51
CA LYS A 87 -12.05 14.03 -1.07
C LYS A 87 -11.68 15.26 -0.25
#